data_AF-A0A8S1D2X3-F1
#
_entry.id   AF-A0A8S1D2X3-F1
#
_cell.length_a   1.000
_cell.length_b   1.000
_cell.length_c   1.000
_cell.angle_alpha   90.00
_cell.angle_beta   90.00
_cell.angle_gamma   90.00
#
_symmetry.space_group_name_H-M   'P 1'
#
loop_
_entity.id
_entity.type
_entity.pdbx_description
1 polymer ?
#
loop_
_entity_poly.entity_id
_entity_poly.type
_entity_poly.pdbx_seq_one_letter_code
_entity_poly.pdbx_strand_id
1 'polypeptide(L)'
;MFVFSLSAALIYLAAARLASGLLGEPPPALSEEVARVAMPPEVQPGNIRRVLDQVLSHMLFKHRSGRKSVCYGLLGCFHVSGKLAHLRSVPESPEKLDTKFYLYTNGGPETREQRSIGVEDEAEMLDYFSYQKLSLSHFDPTKPTKILLHGYKGRGDGTNARRIRNAFLDRENVNVFSVDWSNGAKGPNYLRAVANAELVARQMARLIVEMIALGANPKDIHIVGFSLGAQVAGMAGGEVQKMGFKIGRITGLDPASFTFERAGLDADKRLDLTDAEFVDVIHTDGSLIWSDGFGLLAPVGHVDFYPNGGQDQPGCKDSYVGALTFQLTQNMNSTHLCSHARAVDLFIESLDPSCQFLAFPCPGLRQYGRDFTHGNCFTCGDGSSCGEMGIKAPQRSGRGALYLATRATKPFCGQQIRTSVEISPSSKLTRGTMYLQLHHSSTVTTFELSSSRLGSQALDMISGGQELSAIAVANAHSITSEKTPILYAALVFRPKTGPAGVITSQQVMLDRITVTNQDKQRWYFCGGNTTVKYSNTQKNKPLILKLDQIRC
;
A
#
# COMPACT_ATOMS: atom_id res chain seq x y z
N MET A 1 -12.80 2.46 23.25
CA MET A 1 -13.31 1.10 23.57
C MET A 1 -14.81 0.94 23.32
N PHE A 2 -15.70 1.88 23.65
CA PHE A 2 -17.14 1.73 23.38
C PHE A 2 -17.58 1.93 21.91
N VAL A 3 -16.83 2.69 21.10
CA VAL A 3 -17.08 2.77 19.65
C VAL A 3 -16.86 1.39 18.97
N PHE A 4 -15.90 0.60 19.48
CA PHE A 4 -15.69 -0.77 19.00
C PHE A 4 -16.82 -1.73 19.38
N SER A 5 -17.51 -1.55 20.52
CA SER A 5 -18.62 -2.44 20.89
C SER A 5 -19.92 -2.12 20.16
N LEU A 6 -20.20 -0.84 19.89
CA LEU A 6 -21.34 -0.45 19.05
C LEU A 6 -21.13 -0.90 17.59
N SER A 7 -19.90 -0.76 17.08
CA SER A 7 -19.52 -1.27 15.75
C SER A 7 -19.59 -2.79 15.67
N ALA A 8 -19.16 -3.52 16.70
CA ALA A 8 -19.26 -4.99 16.73
C ALA A 8 -20.73 -5.48 16.79
N ALA A 9 -21.59 -4.80 17.55
CA ALA A 9 -23.03 -5.09 17.59
C ALA A 9 -23.70 -4.78 16.24
N LEU A 10 -23.34 -3.67 15.59
CA LEU A 10 -23.80 -3.34 14.23
C LEU A 10 -23.28 -4.32 13.17
N ILE A 11 -22.04 -4.80 13.30
CA ILE A 11 -21.46 -5.84 12.43
C ILE A 11 -22.19 -7.18 12.63
N TYR A 12 -22.51 -7.54 13.87
CA TYR A 12 -23.28 -8.75 14.18
C TYR A 12 -24.73 -8.66 13.67
N LEU A 13 -25.39 -7.51 13.86
CA LEU A 13 -26.73 -7.23 13.35
C LEU A 13 -26.77 -7.17 11.81
N ALA A 14 -25.76 -6.60 11.17
CA ALA A 14 -25.62 -6.58 9.72
C ALA A 14 -25.38 -7.99 9.17
N ALA A 15 -24.49 -8.78 9.80
CA ALA A 15 -24.24 -10.17 9.44
C ALA A 15 -25.47 -11.07 9.64
N ALA A 16 -26.23 -10.86 10.73
CA ALA A 16 -27.47 -11.59 10.99
C ALA A 16 -28.59 -11.22 10.00
N ARG A 17 -28.76 -9.93 9.65
CA ARG A 17 -29.73 -9.50 8.63
C ARG A 17 -29.36 -9.96 7.22
N LEU A 18 -28.08 -9.98 6.88
CA LEU A 18 -27.57 -10.56 5.62
C LEU A 18 -27.80 -12.07 5.56
N ALA A 19 -27.65 -12.78 6.69
CA ALA A 19 -27.96 -14.21 6.77
C ALA A 19 -29.46 -14.48 6.57
N SER A 20 -30.35 -13.68 7.18
CA SER A 20 -31.81 -13.82 7.00
C SER A 20 -32.27 -13.47 5.58
N GLY A 21 -31.69 -12.44 4.95
CA GLY A 21 -32.02 -12.05 3.57
C GLY A 21 -31.58 -13.06 2.50
N LEU A 22 -30.57 -13.89 2.79
CA LEU A 22 -30.08 -14.96 1.91
C LEU A 22 -30.82 -16.30 2.08
N LEU A 23 -31.63 -16.45 3.14
CA LEU A 23 -32.32 -17.70 3.49
C LEU A 23 -33.83 -17.67 3.19
N GLY A 24 -34.41 -16.50 2.88
CA GLY A 24 -35.84 -16.39 2.56
C GLY A 24 -36.79 -16.60 3.76
N GLU A 25 -36.27 -16.56 4.99
CA GLU A 25 -37.07 -16.70 6.21
C GLU A 25 -37.28 -15.34 6.92
N PRO A 26 -38.45 -15.13 7.58
CA PRO A 26 -38.71 -13.91 8.32
C PRO A 26 -37.74 -13.76 9.50
N PRO A 27 -37.33 -12.53 9.85
CA PRO A 27 -36.44 -12.30 10.99
C PRO A 27 -37.11 -12.78 12.28
N PRO A 28 -36.36 -13.42 13.21
CA PRO A 28 -36.94 -13.88 14.46
C PRO A 28 -37.43 -12.69 15.28
N ALA A 29 -38.65 -12.82 15.82
CA ALA A 29 -39.22 -11.81 16.72
C ALA A 29 -38.34 -11.68 17.98
N LEU A 30 -38.02 -10.45 18.36
CA LEU A 30 -37.32 -10.12 19.60
C LEU A 30 -38.20 -10.54 20.79
N SER A 31 -37.87 -11.63 21.47
CA SER A 31 -38.35 -11.85 22.84
C SER A 31 -37.50 -11.02 23.81
N GLU A 32 -38.17 -10.41 24.79
CA GLU A 32 -37.58 -9.54 25.82
C GLU A 32 -36.49 -10.20 26.69
N GLU A 33 -36.22 -11.49 26.54
CA GLU A 33 -35.19 -12.20 27.30
C GLU A 33 -33.75 -11.97 26.79
N VAL A 34 -33.55 -11.50 25.56
CA VAL A 34 -32.20 -11.21 25.03
C VAL A 34 -31.63 -9.88 25.58
N ALA A 35 -32.48 -9.02 26.17
CA ALA A 35 -32.06 -7.75 26.77
C ALA A 35 -31.34 -7.89 28.14
N ARG A 36 -31.25 -9.10 28.72
CA ARG A 36 -30.71 -9.31 30.07
C ARG A 36 -29.39 -10.09 30.16
N VAL A 37 -28.69 -10.32 29.04
CA VAL A 37 -27.30 -10.79 29.14
C VAL A 37 -26.42 -9.58 29.44
N ALA A 38 -26.12 -9.38 30.72
CA ALA A 38 -25.09 -8.47 31.19
C ALA A 38 -23.80 -8.70 30.40
N MET A 39 -23.34 -7.66 29.68
CA MET A 39 -22.06 -7.69 28.98
C MET A 39 -20.92 -7.87 30.01
N PRO A 40 -20.04 -8.87 29.88
CA PRO A 40 -18.84 -8.90 30.68
C PRO A 40 -17.93 -7.72 30.27
N PRO A 41 -17.31 -7.03 31.23
CA PRO A 41 -16.31 -6.00 30.92
C PRO A 41 -15.08 -6.69 30.31
N GLU A 42 -14.43 -6.00 29.36
CA GLU A 42 -13.22 -6.42 28.64
C GLU A 42 -13.40 -7.42 27.48
N VAL A 43 -13.76 -6.89 26.30
CA VAL A 43 -13.48 -7.59 25.04
C VAL A 43 -11.99 -7.44 24.74
N GLN A 44 -11.20 -8.49 25.02
CA GLN A 44 -9.80 -8.56 24.64
C GLN A 44 -9.63 -8.67 23.10
N PRO A 45 -8.56 -8.12 22.51
CA PRO A 45 -8.29 -8.15 21.06
C PRO A 45 -8.32 -9.56 20.42
N GLY A 46 -8.05 -10.61 21.20
CA GLY A 46 -8.07 -12.00 20.74
C GLY A 46 -9.46 -12.49 20.28
N ASN A 47 -10.55 -11.91 20.81
CA ASN A 47 -11.90 -12.36 20.48
C ASN A 47 -12.38 -11.90 19.09
N ILE A 48 -11.94 -10.72 18.62
CA ILE A 48 -12.33 -10.21 17.28
C ILE A 48 -11.68 -11.04 16.18
N ARG A 49 -10.39 -11.35 16.30
CA ARG A 49 -9.66 -12.19 15.33
C ARG A 49 -10.31 -13.57 15.22
N ARG A 50 -10.65 -14.19 16.35
CA ARG A 50 -11.31 -15.51 16.39
C ARG A 50 -12.69 -15.51 15.73
N VAL A 51 -13.49 -14.45 15.93
CA VAL A 51 -14.80 -14.29 15.27
C VAL A 51 -14.63 -14.07 13.77
N LEU A 52 -13.68 -13.23 13.34
CA LEU A 52 -13.38 -13.03 11.92
C LEU A 52 -12.89 -14.32 11.26
N ASP A 53 -12.05 -15.10 11.93
CA ASP A 53 -11.58 -16.40 11.43
C ASP A 53 -12.74 -17.41 11.31
N GLN A 54 -13.72 -17.39 12.22
CA GLN A 54 -14.93 -18.21 12.14
C GLN A 54 -15.84 -17.79 10.98
N VAL A 55 -16.03 -16.49 10.76
CA VAL A 55 -16.80 -15.95 9.62
C VAL A 55 -16.11 -16.27 8.30
N LEU A 56 -14.79 -16.11 8.24
CA LEU A 56 -13.98 -16.47 7.07
C LEU A 56 -14.11 -17.96 6.76
N SER A 57 -13.95 -18.82 7.77
CA SER A 57 -14.17 -20.26 7.64
C SER A 57 -15.57 -20.54 7.06
N HIS A 58 -16.62 -19.94 7.63
CA HIS A 58 -17.99 -20.16 7.17
C HIS A 58 -18.28 -19.66 5.76
N MET A 59 -17.68 -18.53 5.33
CA MET A 59 -17.75 -18.05 3.94
C MET A 59 -17.03 -18.98 2.97
N LEU A 60 -15.88 -19.50 3.37
CA LEU A 60 -15.11 -20.44 2.58
C LEU A 60 -15.79 -21.83 2.50
N PHE A 61 -16.62 -22.20 3.49
CA PHE A 61 -17.34 -23.48 3.55
C PHE A 61 -18.49 -23.65 2.53
N LYS A 62 -18.85 -22.62 1.75
CA LYS A 62 -19.94 -22.71 0.75
C LYS A 62 -19.54 -23.29 -0.62
N HIS A 63 -18.30 -23.72 -0.83
CA HIS A 63 -17.91 -24.43 -2.06
C HIS A 63 -17.36 -25.84 -1.78
N ARG A 64 -18.18 -26.86 -2.08
CA ARG A 64 -17.79 -28.28 -2.04
C ARG A 64 -17.22 -28.74 -3.39
N SER A 65 -16.05 -29.38 -3.31
CA SER A 65 -15.47 -30.42 -4.19
C SER A 65 -15.36 -30.13 -5.70
N GLY A 66 -14.17 -29.69 -6.13
CA GLY A 66 -13.73 -29.69 -7.53
C GLY A 66 -12.61 -30.70 -7.81
N ARG A 67 -12.23 -30.86 -9.08
CA ARG A 67 -11.07 -31.68 -9.50
C ARG A 67 -9.80 -31.27 -8.73
N LYS A 68 -9.03 -32.26 -8.26
CA LYS A 68 -7.77 -32.04 -7.52
C LYS A 68 -6.58 -31.70 -8.42
N SER A 69 -6.69 -31.96 -9.72
CA SER A 69 -5.69 -31.60 -10.71
C SER A 69 -6.29 -31.38 -12.09
N VAL A 70 -5.57 -30.64 -12.93
CA VAL A 70 -5.85 -30.43 -14.36
C VAL A 70 -4.53 -30.20 -15.10
N CYS A 71 -4.43 -30.57 -16.38
CA CYS A 71 -3.24 -30.32 -17.18
C CYS A 71 -3.61 -29.63 -18.49
N TYR A 72 -2.76 -28.71 -18.95
CA TYR A 72 -2.97 -27.91 -20.16
C TYR A 72 -1.72 -27.93 -21.03
N GLY A 73 -1.59 -28.92 -21.91
CA GLY A 73 -0.52 -28.99 -22.92
C GLY A 73 0.86 -28.55 -22.41
N LEU A 74 1.42 -27.52 -23.06
CA LEU A 74 2.73 -26.94 -22.76
C LEU A 74 2.84 -26.28 -21.38
N LEU A 75 1.72 -25.99 -20.71
CA LEU A 75 1.67 -25.38 -19.38
C LEU A 75 1.72 -26.41 -18.25
N GLY A 76 1.75 -27.71 -18.57
CA GLY A 76 1.85 -28.79 -17.60
C GLY A 76 0.61 -28.95 -16.72
N CYS A 77 0.79 -29.54 -15.53
CA CYS A 77 -0.29 -29.88 -14.61
C CYS A 77 -0.34 -28.95 -13.40
N PHE A 78 -1.57 -28.63 -12.97
CA PHE A 78 -1.90 -27.81 -11.81
C PHE A 78 -2.53 -28.72 -10.78
N HIS A 79 -2.02 -28.67 -9.55
CA HIS A 79 -2.46 -29.53 -8.46
C HIS A 79 -2.91 -28.68 -7.27
N VAL A 80 -4.01 -29.10 -6.64
CA VAL A 80 -4.51 -28.49 -5.41
C VAL A 80 -4.07 -29.38 -4.24
N SER A 81 -3.03 -28.96 -3.51
CA SER A 81 -2.44 -29.64 -2.36
C SER A 81 -2.19 -28.66 -1.20
N GLY A 82 -2.11 -29.13 0.06
CA GLY A 82 -1.77 -28.31 1.23
C GLY A 82 -2.95 -27.94 2.16
N LYS A 83 -2.66 -27.17 3.23
CA LYS A 83 -3.58 -26.92 4.37
C LYS A 83 -4.92 -26.26 4.00
N LEU A 84 -5.01 -25.58 2.85
CA LEU A 84 -6.25 -24.98 2.33
C LEU A 84 -6.72 -25.59 1.00
N ALA A 85 -6.33 -26.83 0.69
CA ALA A 85 -6.70 -27.49 -0.57
C ALA A 85 -8.23 -27.59 -0.77
N HIS A 86 -8.99 -27.71 0.31
CA HIS A 86 -10.46 -27.81 0.29
C HIS A 86 -11.17 -26.53 -0.15
N LEU A 87 -10.50 -25.37 -0.10
CA LEU A 87 -11.06 -24.05 -0.43
C LEU A 87 -10.59 -23.55 -1.79
N ARG A 88 -9.72 -24.31 -2.45
CA ARG A 88 -9.08 -23.93 -3.72
C ARG A 88 -9.66 -24.75 -4.85
N SER A 89 -9.68 -24.14 -6.02
CA SER A 89 -9.97 -24.82 -7.28
C SER A 89 -8.72 -24.87 -8.14
N VAL A 90 -8.67 -25.83 -9.06
CA VAL A 90 -7.74 -25.74 -10.20
C VAL A 90 -8.09 -24.52 -11.08
N PRO A 91 -7.10 -23.97 -11.82
CA PRO A 91 -7.36 -22.92 -12.81
C PRO A 91 -8.40 -23.35 -13.86
N GLU A 92 -9.03 -22.36 -14.49
CA GLU A 92 -9.80 -22.55 -15.72
C GLU A 92 -8.87 -22.77 -16.92
N SER A 93 -9.43 -23.22 -18.05
CA SER A 93 -8.62 -23.51 -19.23
C SER A 93 -8.06 -22.24 -19.90
N PRO A 94 -6.93 -22.34 -20.62
CA PRO A 94 -6.35 -21.22 -21.36
C PRO A 94 -7.34 -20.51 -22.28
N GLU A 95 -8.23 -21.25 -22.95
CA GLU A 95 -9.24 -20.71 -23.87
C GLU A 95 -10.29 -19.88 -23.13
N LYS A 96 -10.57 -20.22 -21.87
CA LYS A 96 -11.52 -19.49 -21.03
C LYS A 96 -10.90 -18.24 -20.42
N LEU A 97 -9.61 -18.29 -20.09
CA LEU A 97 -8.87 -17.12 -19.62
C LEU A 97 -8.59 -16.14 -20.75
N ASP A 98 -8.42 -16.62 -21.99
CA ASP A 98 -8.16 -15.81 -23.18
C ASP A 98 -7.09 -14.74 -22.92
N THR A 99 -5.97 -15.17 -22.32
CA THR A 99 -4.89 -14.29 -21.90
C THR A 99 -4.15 -13.74 -23.09
N LYS A 100 -4.10 -12.41 -23.20
CA LYS A 100 -3.50 -11.68 -24.33
C LYS A 100 -2.27 -10.92 -23.89
N PHE A 101 -1.26 -10.92 -24.75
CA PHE A 101 -0.02 -10.20 -24.52
C PHE A 101 0.07 -9.07 -25.55
N TYR A 102 -0.18 -7.84 -25.12
CA TYR A 102 -0.14 -6.68 -26.00
C TYR A 102 1.24 -6.05 -25.96
N LEU A 103 1.98 -6.12 -27.07
CA LEU A 103 3.25 -5.45 -27.24
C LEU A 103 3.03 -4.00 -27.68
N TYR A 104 3.72 -3.10 -26.99
CA TYR A 104 3.88 -1.70 -27.34
C TYR A 104 5.37 -1.39 -27.42
N THR A 105 5.76 -0.64 -28.43
CA THR A 105 7.11 -0.12 -28.60
C THR A 105 7.04 1.39 -28.74
N ASN A 106 8.18 2.08 -28.66
CA ASN A 106 8.19 3.54 -28.80
C ASN A 106 7.68 4.04 -30.17
N GLY A 107 7.62 3.16 -31.17
CA GLY A 107 7.33 3.52 -32.56
C GLY A 107 8.38 4.46 -33.16
N GLY A 108 8.01 5.08 -34.27
CA GLY A 108 8.77 6.19 -34.88
C GLY A 108 8.49 7.54 -34.22
N PRO A 109 9.07 8.65 -34.73
CA PRO A 109 8.81 9.99 -34.23
C PRO A 109 7.33 10.38 -34.20
N GLU A 110 6.55 9.96 -35.21
CA GLU A 110 5.11 10.23 -35.32
C GLU A 110 4.29 9.61 -34.17
N THR A 111 4.62 8.38 -33.77
CA THR A 111 3.94 7.68 -32.67
C THR A 111 4.15 8.40 -31.33
N ARG A 112 5.33 9.00 -31.12
CA ARG A 112 5.63 9.78 -29.90
C ARG A 112 4.86 11.10 -29.87
N GLU A 113 4.74 11.78 -31.02
CA GLU A 113 3.96 13.02 -31.13
C GLU A 113 2.46 12.74 -30.92
N GLN A 114 1.93 11.69 -31.53
CA GLN A 114 0.56 11.21 -31.34
C GLN A 114 0.23 10.91 -29.87
N ARG A 115 1.13 10.22 -29.15
CA ARG A 115 0.97 9.96 -27.71
C ARG A 115 0.94 11.25 -26.89
N SER A 116 1.74 12.25 -27.29
CA SER A 116 1.80 13.57 -26.61
C SER A 116 0.51 14.38 -26.76
N ILE A 117 -0.27 14.12 -27.81
CA ILE A 117 -1.60 14.72 -28.03
C ILE A 117 -2.77 13.79 -27.63
N GLY A 118 -2.48 12.67 -26.96
CA GLY A 118 -3.48 11.78 -26.35
C GLY A 118 -4.04 10.68 -27.26
N VAL A 119 -3.43 10.43 -28.42
CA VAL A 119 -3.80 9.30 -29.30
C VAL A 119 -3.21 8.01 -28.72
N GLU A 120 -4.00 6.93 -28.72
CA GLU A 120 -3.57 5.63 -28.20
C GLU A 120 -2.63 4.91 -29.18
N ASP A 121 -1.53 4.36 -28.66
CA ASP A 121 -0.61 3.52 -29.45
C ASP A 121 -1.32 2.26 -29.94
N GLU A 122 -1.12 1.90 -31.21
CA GLU A 122 -1.53 0.59 -31.73
C GLU A 122 -0.69 -0.52 -31.08
N ALA A 123 -1.36 -1.59 -30.66
CA ALA A 123 -0.76 -2.71 -29.96
C ALA A 123 -0.66 -3.94 -30.87
N GLU A 124 0.45 -4.65 -30.82
CA GLU A 124 0.57 -5.97 -31.45
C GLU A 124 0.14 -7.05 -30.46
N MET A 125 -0.93 -7.77 -30.78
CA MET A 125 -1.42 -8.87 -29.94
C MET A 125 -0.61 -10.14 -30.20
N LEU A 126 -0.01 -10.67 -29.14
CA LEU A 126 0.82 -11.85 -29.14
C LEU A 126 0.23 -12.95 -28.26
N ASP A 127 0.67 -14.18 -28.54
CA ASP A 127 0.27 -15.40 -27.82
C ASP A 127 1.50 -16.05 -27.18
N TYR A 128 1.34 -16.61 -25.98
CA TYR A 128 2.42 -17.30 -25.27
C TYR A 128 2.94 -18.57 -25.96
N PHE A 129 2.18 -19.12 -26.91
CA PHE A 129 2.51 -20.36 -27.62
C PHE A 129 2.99 -20.14 -29.07
N SER A 130 3.05 -18.89 -29.54
CA SER A 130 3.41 -18.59 -30.93
C SER A 130 4.76 -17.86 -31.02
N TYR A 131 5.84 -18.63 -31.09
CA TYR A 131 7.18 -18.11 -31.38
C TYR A 131 7.19 -17.25 -32.66
N GLN A 132 6.49 -17.71 -33.71
CA GLN A 132 6.45 -17.02 -34.99
C GLN A 132 5.84 -15.62 -34.87
N LYS A 133 4.71 -15.46 -34.16
CA LYS A 133 4.11 -14.13 -33.94
C LYS A 133 5.04 -13.19 -33.21
N LEU A 134 5.75 -13.67 -32.17
CA LEU A 134 6.73 -12.86 -31.46
C LEU A 134 7.90 -12.46 -32.39
N SER A 135 8.44 -13.40 -33.16
CA SER A 135 9.58 -13.17 -34.06
C SER A 135 9.30 -12.22 -35.23
N LEU A 136 8.04 -12.13 -35.66
CA LEU A 136 7.60 -11.25 -36.76
C LEU A 136 7.03 -9.91 -36.28
N SER A 137 6.89 -9.72 -34.97
CA SER A 137 6.43 -8.47 -34.38
C SER A 137 7.54 -7.43 -34.30
N HIS A 138 7.23 -6.24 -33.77
CA HIS A 138 8.22 -5.20 -33.51
C HIS A 138 9.03 -5.44 -32.22
N PHE A 139 8.96 -6.64 -31.62
CA PHE A 139 9.76 -6.99 -30.46
C PHE A 139 11.25 -6.95 -30.81
N ASP A 140 12.01 -6.13 -30.08
CA ASP A 140 13.45 -6.02 -30.24
C ASP A 140 14.17 -6.65 -29.03
N PRO A 141 14.80 -7.83 -29.18
CA PRO A 141 15.46 -8.52 -28.06
C PRO A 141 16.66 -7.74 -27.50
N THR A 142 17.18 -6.73 -28.20
CA THR A 142 18.31 -5.91 -27.73
C THR A 142 17.87 -4.80 -26.77
N LYS A 143 16.55 -4.52 -26.68
CA LYS A 143 15.99 -3.47 -25.81
C LYS A 143 15.52 -4.06 -24.47
N PRO A 144 15.58 -3.28 -23.38
CA PRO A 144 14.96 -3.68 -22.13
C PRO A 144 13.47 -3.92 -22.29
N THR A 145 12.95 -4.92 -21.57
CA THR A 145 11.55 -5.35 -21.68
C THR A 145 10.82 -5.14 -20.36
N LYS A 146 9.72 -4.40 -20.39
CA LYS A 146 8.84 -4.15 -19.25
C LYS A 146 7.55 -4.94 -19.43
N ILE A 147 7.14 -5.71 -18.42
CA ILE A 147 5.90 -6.50 -18.48
C ILE A 147 4.95 -6.01 -17.39
N LEU A 148 3.74 -5.61 -17.76
CA LEU A 148 2.73 -5.02 -16.87
C LEU A 148 1.62 -6.01 -16.58
N LEU A 149 1.33 -6.24 -15.30
CA LEU A 149 0.29 -7.14 -14.83
C LEU A 149 -0.75 -6.39 -13.99
N HIS A 150 -2.00 -6.42 -14.44
CA HIS A 150 -3.14 -5.94 -13.65
C HIS A 150 -3.57 -6.96 -12.58
N GLY A 151 -4.41 -6.51 -11.65
CA GLY A 151 -4.95 -7.33 -10.56
C GLY A 151 -6.39 -7.81 -10.76
N TYR A 152 -7.03 -8.21 -9.66
CA TYR A 152 -8.43 -8.65 -9.63
C TYR A 152 -9.39 -7.57 -10.14
N LYS A 153 -10.34 -7.96 -10.99
CA LYS A 153 -11.24 -7.06 -11.74
C LYS A 153 -10.54 -6.00 -12.60
N GLY A 154 -9.23 -6.12 -12.81
CA GLY A 154 -8.45 -5.27 -13.70
C GLY A 154 -8.53 -5.71 -15.16
N ARG A 155 -7.87 -4.93 -16.02
CA ARG A 155 -7.69 -5.19 -17.46
C ARG A 155 -6.30 -4.77 -17.91
N GLY A 156 -5.76 -5.44 -18.92
CA GLY A 156 -4.44 -5.10 -19.49
C GLY A 156 -4.41 -3.73 -20.17
N ASP A 157 -5.56 -3.23 -20.62
CA ASP A 157 -5.69 -1.87 -21.16
C ASP A 157 -6.31 -0.88 -20.15
N GLY A 158 -6.39 -1.23 -18.87
CA GLY A 158 -6.96 -0.34 -17.85
C GLY A 158 -6.12 0.93 -17.64
N THR A 159 -6.72 1.94 -17.01
CA THR A 159 -6.07 3.24 -16.73
C THR A 159 -4.68 3.12 -16.10
N ASN A 160 -4.51 2.23 -15.12
CA ASN A 160 -3.22 2.02 -14.45
C ASN A 160 -2.16 1.44 -15.40
N ALA A 161 -2.52 0.43 -16.20
CA ALA A 161 -1.61 -0.18 -17.17
C ALA A 161 -1.20 0.85 -18.24
N ARG A 162 -2.15 1.60 -18.80
CA ARG A 162 -1.88 2.68 -19.77
C ARG A 162 -0.95 3.74 -19.21
N ARG A 163 -1.18 4.18 -17.97
CA ARG A 163 -0.36 5.21 -17.33
C ARG A 163 1.08 4.74 -17.10
N ILE A 164 1.28 3.50 -16.62
CA ILE A 164 2.64 2.95 -16.45
C ILE A 164 3.32 2.74 -17.82
N ARG A 165 2.61 2.15 -18.78
CA ARG A 165 3.11 1.93 -20.14
C ARG A 165 3.60 3.23 -20.78
N ASN A 166 2.75 4.24 -20.81
CA ASN A 166 3.10 5.53 -21.41
C ASN A 166 4.29 6.15 -20.68
N ALA A 167 4.30 6.09 -19.33
CA ALA A 167 5.41 6.63 -18.55
C ALA A 167 6.77 5.97 -18.88
N PHE A 168 6.79 4.67 -19.20
CA PHE A 168 7.98 3.99 -19.73
C PHE A 168 8.32 4.41 -21.16
N LEU A 169 7.35 4.35 -22.08
CA LEU A 169 7.56 4.68 -23.50
C LEU A 169 7.98 6.13 -23.74
N ASP A 170 7.64 7.03 -22.82
CA ASP A 170 8.03 8.45 -22.89
C ASP A 170 9.48 8.70 -22.44
N ARG A 171 10.10 7.76 -21.70
CA ARG A 171 11.39 7.96 -21.02
C ARG A 171 12.49 7.02 -21.47
N GLU A 172 12.14 5.80 -21.87
CA GLU A 172 13.10 4.76 -22.25
C GLU A 172 12.73 4.18 -23.61
N ASN A 173 13.72 3.74 -24.39
CA ASN A 173 13.49 2.98 -25.63
C ASN A 173 13.37 1.48 -25.28
N VAL A 174 12.14 0.99 -25.12
CA VAL A 174 11.85 -0.31 -24.49
C VAL A 174 10.73 -1.05 -25.20
N ASN A 175 10.68 -2.37 -24.99
CA ASN A 175 9.49 -3.16 -25.25
C ASN A 175 8.59 -3.09 -24.01
N VAL A 176 7.31 -2.77 -24.17
CA VAL A 176 6.33 -2.83 -23.07
C VAL A 176 5.24 -3.83 -23.41
N PHE A 177 5.13 -4.89 -22.62
CA PHE A 177 4.06 -5.86 -22.73
C PHE A 177 2.99 -5.57 -21.68
N SER A 178 1.75 -5.35 -22.10
CA SER A 178 0.61 -5.36 -21.19
C SER A 178 -0.12 -6.68 -21.27
N VAL A 179 -0.17 -7.40 -20.14
CA VAL A 179 -0.80 -8.72 -20.07
C VAL A 179 -2.25 -8.55 -19.65
N ASP A 180 -3.18 -8.86 -20.55
CA ASP A 180 -4.61 -8.87 -20.27
C ASP A 180 -5.09 -10.28 -19.97
N TRP A 181 -5.43 -10.51 -18.71
CA TRP A 181 -6.06 -11.74 -18.24
C TRP A 181 -7.37 -11.44 -17.51
N SER A 182 -8.05 -10.35 -17.91
CA SER A 182 -9.27 -9.84 -17.30
C SER A 182 -10.39 -10.88 -17.19
N ASN A 183 -10.51 -11.81 -18.14
CA ASN A 183 -11.45 -12.92 -18.08
C ASN A 183 -11.15 -13.90 -16.93
N GLY A 184 -9.86 -14.13 -16.63
CA GLY A 184 -9.40 -14.93 -15.51
C GLY A 184 -9.44 -14.19 -14.17
N ALA A 185 -9.26 -12.86 -14.21
CA ALA A 185 -9.26 -11.98 -13.05
C ALA A 185 -10.66 -11.46 -12.66
N LYS A 186 -11.71 -11.81 -13.42
CA LYS A 186 -13.06 -11.27 -13.21
C LYS A 186 -13.64 -11.69 -11.86
N GLY A 187 -14.37 -10.76 -11.24
CA GLY A 187 -15.18 -11.07 -10.06
C GLY A 187 -16.50 -11.75 -10.40
N PRO A 188 -17.28 -12.17 -9.39
CA PRO A 188 -17.04 -11.97 -7.95
C PRO A 188 -16.22 -13.09 -7.27
N ASN A 189 -15.78 -14.12 -7.99
CA ASN A 189 -15.07 -15.24 -7.37
C ASN A 189 -13.55 -14.99 -7.28
N TYR A 190 -13.11 -14.37 -6.18
CA TYR A 190 -11.69 -14.07 -5.95
C TYR A 190 -10.81 -15.33 -5.90
N LEU A 191 -11.25 -16.41 -5.24
CA LEU A 191 -10.46 -17.65 -5.14
C LEU A 191 -10.25 -18.32 -6.51
N ARG A 192 -11.21 -18.16 -7.43
CA ARG A 192 -11.04 -18.56 -8.82
C ARG A 192 -9.97 -17.72 -9.52
N ALA A 193 -9.98 -16.40 -9.32
CA ALA A 193 -8.94 -15.53 -9.86
C ALA A 193 -7.55 -15.88 -9.33
N VAL A 194 -7.42 -16.24 -8.04
CA VAL A 194 -6.18 -16.76 -7.45
C VAL A 194 -5.73 -18.06 -8.13
N ALA A 195 -6.64 -19.00 -8.38
CA ALA A 195 -6.29 -20.22 -9.12
C ALA A 195 -5.83 -19.91 -10.56
N ASN A 196 -6.55 -19.02 -11.25
CA ASN A 196 -6.23 -18.59 -12.61
C ASN A 196 -4.88 -17.85 -12.69
N ALA A 197 -4.48 -17.14 -11.63
CA ALA A 197 -3.17 -16.47 -11.56
C ALA A 197 -1.99 -17.45 -11.76
N GLU A 198 -2.08 -18.69 -11.25
CA GLU A 198 -1.05 -19.72 -11.46
C GLU A 198 -0.92 -20.09 -12.95
N LEU A 199 -2.05 -20.16 -13.68
CA LEU A 199 -2.05 -20.44 -15.12
C LEU A 199 -1.43 -19.28 -15.91
N VAL A 200 -1.82 -18.04 -15.60
CA VAL A 200 -1.28 -16.84 -16.25
C VAL A 200 0.23 -16.72 -16.02
N ALA A 201 0.71 -17.08 -14.83
CA ALA A 201 2.13 -17.10 -14.52
C ALA A 201 2.92 -18.05 -15.43
N ARG A 202 2.41 -19.27 -15.68
CA ARG A 202 3.04 -20.22 -16.61
C ARG A 202 2.97 -19.77 -18.07
N GLN A 203 1.86 -19.15 -18.49
CA GLN A 203 1.75 -18.56 -19.83
C GLN A 203 2.80 -17.46 -20.02
N MET A 204 2.94 -16.57 -19.04
CA MET A 204 3.92 -15.50 -19.09
C MET A 204 5.36 -16.03 -19.05
N ALA A 205 5.65 -17.01 -18.19
CA ALA A 205 6.97 -17.65 -18.13
C ALA A 205 7.36 -18.26 -19.48
N ARG A 206 6.41 -18.90 -20.19
CA ARG A 206 6.65 -19.41 -21.53
C ARG A 206 7.01 -18.29 -22.50
N LEU A 207 6.23 -17.21 -22.55
CA LEU A 207 6.51 -16.08 -23.43
C LEU A 207 7.89 -15.46 -23.13
N ILE A 208 8.27 -15.31 -21.86
CA ILE A 208 9.59 -14.82 -21.45
C ILE A 208 10.70 -15.72 -21.99
N VAL A 209 10.55 -17.04 -21.93
CA VAL A 209 11.55 -17.96 -22.49
C VAL A 209 11.64 -17.85 -24.02
N GLU A 210 10.53 -17.60 -24.72
CA GLU A 210 10.59 -17.31 -26.17
C GLU A 210 11.32 -15.99 -26.46
N MET A 211 11.13 -14.94 -25.64
CA MET A 211 11.89 -13.70 -25.76
C MET A 211 13.40 -13.93 -25.59
N ILE A 212 13.77 -14.76 -24.59
CA ILE A 212 15.17 -15.13 -24.34
C ILE A 212 15.74 -15.95 -25.50
N ALA A 213 14.96 -16.85 -26.09
CA ALA A 213 15.36 -17.62 -27.27
C ALA A 213 15.61 -16.72 -28.50
N LEU A 214 14.92 -15.59 -28.61
CA LEU A 214 15.18 -14.55 -29.61
C LEU A 214 16.40 -13.67 -29.30
N GLY A 215 17.07 -13.87 -28.17
CA GLY A 215 18.28 -13.15 -27.78
C GLY A 215 18.07 -12.10 -26.69
N ALA A 216 16.88 -12.00 -26.09
CA ALA A 216 16.67 -11.08 -24.97
C ALA A 216 17.49 -11.52 -23.75
N ASN A 217 18.20 -10.58 -23.15
CA ASN A 217 18.91 -10.83 -21.91
C ASN A 217 17.90 -10.91 -20.74
N PRO A 218 17.83 -12.02 -19.99
CA PRO A 218 16.91 -12.15 -18.85
C PRO A 218 17.05 -11.02 -17.82
N LYS A 219 18.27 -10.48 -17.65
CA LYS A 219 18.55 -9.41 -16.70
C LYS A 219 17.94 -8.06 -17.08
N ASP A 220 17.56 -7.88 -18.36
CA ASP A 220 16.92 -6.66 -18.86
C ASP A 220 15.38 -6.75 -18.85
N ILE A 221 14.83 -7.83 -18.30
CA ILE A 221 13.39 -8.03 -18.10
C ILE A 221 12.97 -7.50 -16.72
N HIS A 222 12.00 -6.60 -16.72
CA HIS A 222 11.39 -6.01 -15.53
C HIS A 222 9.87 -6.23 -15.53
N ILE A 223 9.37 -7.00 -14.58
CA ILE A 223 7.93 -7.23 -14.41
C ILE A 223 7.38 -6.28 -13.34
N VAL A 224 6.32 -5.55 -13.65
CA VAL A 224 5.60 -4.66 -12.72
C VAL A 224 4.19 -5.21 -12.55
N GLY A 225 3.90 -5.76 -11.37
CA GLY A 225 2.60 -6.34 -11.07
C GLY A 225 1.85 -5.56 -10.00
N PHE A 226 0.57 -5.29 -10.23
CA PHE A 226 -0.31 -4.64 -9.26
C PHE A 226 -1.26 -5.64 -8.60
N SER A 227 -1.42 -5.58 -7.28
CA SER A 227 -2.40 -6.39 -6.55
C SER A 227 -2.19 -7.89 -6.80
N LEU A 228 -3.19 -8.61 -7.28
CA LEU A 228 -3.07 -10.03 -7.66
C LEU A 228 -2.05 -10.24 -8.81
N GLY A 229 -1.83 -9.24 -9.66
CA GLY A 229 -0.81 -9.26 -10.70
C GLY A 229 0.62 -9.27 -10.16
N ALA A 230 0.86 -8.74 -8.95
CA ALA A 230 2.17 -8.88 -8.29
C ALA A 230 2.46 -10.33 -7.90
N GLN A 231 1.43 -11.08 -7.50
CA GLN A 231 1.56 -12.51 -7.21
C GLN A 231 1.83 -13.31 -8.49
N VAL A 232 1.15 -12.95 -9.60
CA VAL A 232 1.44 -13.52 -10.94
C VAL A 232 2.89 -13.26 -11.35
N ALA A 233 3.41 -12.06 -11.10
CA ALA A 233 4.79 -11.70 -11.41
C ALA A 233 5.80 -12.60 -10.67
N GLY A 234 5.61 -12.79 -9.36
CA GLY A 234 6.44 -13.69 -8.56
C GLY A 234 6.40 -15.14 -9.04
N MET A 235 5.19 -15.70 -9.18
CA MET A 235 5.02 -17.07 -9.68
C MET A 235 5.68 -17.26 -11.06
N ALA A 236 5.55 -16.30 -11.97
CA ALA A 236 6.18 -16.40 -13.28
C ALA A 236 7.71 -16.32 -13.22
N GLY A 237 8.28 -15.47 -12.35
CA GLY A 237 9.70 -15.43 -12.08
C GLY A 237 10.22 -16.79 -11.59
N GLY A 238 9.53 -17.41 -10.65
CA GLY A 238 9.81 -18.77 -10.18
C GLY A 238 9.70 -19.83 -11.29
N GLU A 239 8.72 -19.74 -12.18
CA GLU A 239 8.58 -20.65 -13.32
C GLU A 239 9.72 -20.47 -14.36
N VAL A 240 10.13 -19.23 -14.64
CA VAL A 240 11.30 -18.95 -15.50
C VAL A 240 12.58 -19.51 -14.87
N GLN A 241 12.72 -19.43 -13.54
CA GLN A 241 13.83 -20.03 -12.80
C GLN A 241 13.87 -21.55 -12.92
N LYS A 242 12.72 -22.23 -12.85
CA LYS A 242 12.64 -23.69 -13.09
C LYS A 242 13.10 -24.07 -14.51
N MET A 243 13.03 -23.15 -15.47
CA MET A 243 13.51 -23.32 -16.83
C MET A 243 14.98 -22.92 -17.04
N GLY A 244 15.70 -22.55 -15.98
CA GLY A 244 17.14 -22.27 -16.00
C GLY A 244 17.52 -20.80 -16.22
N PHE A 245 16.56 -19.87 -16.17
CA PHE A 245 16.81 -18.44 -16.37
C PHE A 245 16.39 -17.63 -15.14
N LYS A 246 17.04 -16.50 -14.86
CA LYS A 246 16.65 -15.61 -13.78
C LYS A 246 16.41 -14.20 -14.32
N ILE A 247 15.19 -13.69 -14.15
CA ILE A 247 14.81 -12.38 -14.64
C ILE A 247 15.43 -11.26 -13.79
N GLY A 248 15.65 -10.10 -14.39
CA GLY A 248 16.35 -8.98 -13.76
C GLY A 248 15.61 -8.37 -12.59
N ARG A 249 14.32 -8.04 -12.76
CA ARG A 249 13.57 -7.32 -11.72
C ARG A 249 12.09 -7.67 -11.67
N ILE A 250 11.55 -7.76 -10.45
CA ILE A 250 10.11 -7.68 -10.19
C ILE A 250 9.83 -6.49 -9.28
N THR A 251 8.87 -5.65 -9.66
CA THR A 251 8.28 -4.65 -8.76
C THR A 251 6.85 -5.05 -8.40
N GLY A 252 6.61 -5.31 -7.11
CA GLY A 252 5.28 -5.60 -6.58
C GLY A 252 4.59 -4.32 -6.09
N LEU A 253 3.55 -3.89 -6.79
CA LEU A 253 2.72 -2.74 -6.40
C LEU A 253 1.56 -3.23 -5.56
N ASP A 254 1.70 -3.10 -4.25
CA ASP A 254 0.77 -3.51 -3.21
C ASP A 254 0.22 -4.94 -3.42
N PRO A 255 1.08 -5.98 -3.34
CA PRO A 255 0.71 -7.35 -3.68
C PRO A 255 -0.48 -7.85 -2.86
N ALA A 256 -1.45 -8.53 -3.45
CA ALA A 256 -2.68 -8.90 -2.73
C ALA A 256 -2.41 -9.85 -1.54
N SER A 257 -3.02 -9.57 -0.37
CA SER A 257 -2.83 -10.34 0.87
C SER A 257 -3.65 -11.61 0.92
N PHE A 258 -4.94 -11.51 0.62
CA PHE A 258 -5.90 -12.56 0.88
C PHE A 258 -5.50 -13.85 0.14
N THR A 259 -5.33 -14.95 0.90
CA THR A 259 -4.79 -16.27 0.53
C THR A 259 -3.26 -16.41 0.40
N PHE A 260 -2.51 -15.32 0.23
CA PHE A 260 -1.05 -15.33 0.03
C PHE A 260 -0.24 -15.07 1.31
N GLU A 261 -0.91 -14.77 2.43
CA GLU A 261 -0.25 -14.71 3.74
C GLU A 261 0.40 -16.04 4.10
N ARG A 262 1.47 -15.99 4.92
CA ARG A 262 2.33 -17.13 5.34
C ARG A 262 1.60 -18.40 5.85
N ALA A 263 0.29 -18.35 6.09
CA ALA A 263 -0.52 -19.46 6.53
C ALA A 263 -1.32 -20.17 5.40
N GLY A 264 -1.39 -19.62 4.18
CA GLY A 264 -2.35 -20.04 3.15
C GLY A 264 -1.79 -20.77 1.91
N LEU A 265 -0.62 -20.38 1.42
CA LEU A 265 -0.01 -20.89 0.18
C LEU A 265 1.49 -21.15 0.37
N ASP A 266 2.00 -22.14 -0.37
CA ASP A 266 3.43 -22.47 -0.42
C ASP A 266 4.22 -21.29 -1.01
N ALA A 267 5.52 -21.18 -0.67
CA ALA A 267 6.35 -20.04 -1.06
C ALA A 267 6.44 -19.85 -2.58
N ASP A 268 6.36 -20.93 -3.35
CA ASP A 268 6.36 -20.95 -4.83
C ASP A 268 5.04 -20.46 -5.46
N LYS A 269 4.03 -20.17 -4.63
CA LYS A 269 2.70 -19.68 -5.07
C LYS A 269 2.41 -18.25 -4.65
N ARG A 270 3.44 -17.49 -4.28
CA ARG A 270 3.37 -16.06 -3.93
C ARG A 270 4.63 -15.35 -4.37
N LEU A 271 4.58 -14.02 -4.43
CA LEU A 271 5.77 -13.21 -4.59
C LEU A 271 6.75 -13.45 -3.44
N ASP A 272 8.00 -13.68 -3.79
CA ASP A 272 9.13 -13.86 -2.89
C ASP A 272 10.42 -13.25 -3.48
N LEU A 273 11.40 -12.99 -2.64
CA LEU A 273 12.66 -12.37 -3.04
C LEU A 273 13.45 -13.25 -4.02
N THR A 274 13.20 -14.56 -4.05
CA THR A 274 13.90 -15.50 -4.93
C THR A 274 13.47 -15.41 -6.41
N ASP A 275 12.34 -14.77 -6.69
CA ASP A 275 11.68 -14.82 -8.00
C ASP A 275 12.40 -14.01 -9.11
N ALA A 276 13.33 -13.13 -8.73
CA ALA A 276 14.15 -12.33 -9.65
C ALA A 276 15.53 -12.00 -9.04
N GLU A 277 16.44 -11.42 -9.83
CA GLU A 277 17.70 -10.88 -9.29
C GLU A 277 17.47 -9.73 -8.31
N PHE A 278 16.41 -8.94 -8.52
CA PHE A 278 16.00 -7.89 -7.62
C PHE A 278 14.47 -7.84 -7.53
N VAL A 279 13.95 -7.79 -6.30
CA VAL A 279 12.51 -7.72 -6.02
C VAL A 279 12.28 -6.55 -5.10
N ASP A 280 11.52 -5.55 -5.56
CA ASP A 280 11.14 -4.40 -4.77
C ASP A 280 9.62 -4.29 -4.64
N VAL A 281 9.14 -4.01 -3.43
CA VAL A 281 7.70 -4.02 -3.13
C VAL A 281 7.29 -2.68 -2.55
N ILE A 282 6.14 -2.15 -2.98
CA ILE A 282 5.54 -0.93 -2.44
C ILE A 282 4.24 -1.31 -1.75
N HIS A 283 4.21 -1.25 -0.42
CA HIS A 283 3.05 -1.56 0.41
C HIS A 283 2.29 -0.28 0.72
N THR A 284 1.05 -0.17 0.27
CA THR A 284 0.23 1.03 0.47
C THR A 284 -1.09 0.77 1.18
N ASP A 285 -1.59 -0.47 1.14
CA ASP A 285 -2.83 -0.90 1.79
C ASP A 285 -2.62 -2.24 2.52
N GLY A 286 -1.52 -2.31 3.26
CA GLY A 286 -1.05 -3.51 3.96
C GLY A 286 -2.03 -3.98 5.04
N SER A 287 -2.34 -5.27 5.00
CA SER A 287 -3.31 -5.92 5.87
C SER A 287 -2.62 -6.68 7.02
N LEU A 288 -3.08 -6.47 8.26
CA LEU A 288 -2.66 -7.26 9.44
C LEU A 288 -3.59 -8.45 9.70
N ILE A 289 -4.84 -8.34 9.25
CA ILE A 289 -5.87 -9.39 9.27
C ILE A 289 -6.64 -9.29 7.97
N TRP A 290 -7.11 -10.41 7.42
CA TRP A 290 -7.73 -10.48 6.08
C TRP A 290 -8.82 -9.43 5.71
N SER A 291 -9.32 -8.64 6.66
CA SER A 291 -10.38 -7.64 6.53
C SER A 291 -9.96 -6.17 6.67
N ASP A 292 -8.68 -5.84 6.89
CA ASP A 292 -8.24 -4.46 7.19
C ASP A 292 -7.42 -3.75 6.10
N GLY A 293 -7.14 -4.45 4.99
CA GLY A 293 -6.51 -3.91 3.79
C GLY A 293 -6.54 -4.95 2.66
N PHE A 294 -6.13 -4.57 1.45
CA PHE A 294 -6.04 -5.49 0.31
C PHE A 294 -4.61 -6.03 0.08
N GLY A 295 -3.59 -5.27 0.45
CA GLY A 295 -2.18 -5.58 0.22
C GLY A 295 -1.53 -6.41 1.34
N LEU A 296 -0.49 -7.18 1.02
CA LEU A 296 0.37 -7.85 2.00
C LEU A 296 1.06 -6.80 2.85
N LEU A 297 1.16 -7.00 4.16
CA LEU A 297 2.06 -6.20 5.01
C LEU A 297 3.40 -6.91 5.25
N ALA A 298 3.43 -8.24 5.12
CA ALA A 298 4.65 -9.01 5.30
C ALA A 298 5.68 -8.64 4.21
N PRO A 299 6.97 -8.47 4.56
CA PRO A 299 8.01 -8.22 3.59
C PRO A 299 8.22 -9.47 2.73
N VAL A 300 8.28 -9.27 1.41
CA VAL A 300 8.45 -10.35 0.41
C VAL A 300 9.50 -10.01 -0.65
N GLY A 301 10.12 -8.83 -0.59
CA GLY A 301 11.16 -8.41 -1.52
C GLY A 301 12.58 -8.48 -0.96
N HIS A 302 13.53 -8.10 -1.81
CA HIS A 302 14.86 -7.66 -1.37
C HIS A 302 14.79 -6.31 -0.65
N VAL A 303 13.80 -5.48 -1.05
CA VAL A 303 13.45 -4.24 -0.38
C VAL A 303 11.93 -4.07 -0.39
N ASP A 304 11.38 -3.68 0.75
CA ASP A 304 9.96 -3.50 0.97
C ASP A 304 9.73 -2.08 1.48
N PHE A 305 9.08 -1.25 0.66
CA PHE A 305 8.81 0.15 0.96
C PHE A 305 7.41 0.29 1.56
N TYR A 306 7.33 1.02 2.68
CA TYR A 306 6.11 1.26 3.43
C TYR A 306 5.81 2.77 3.50
N PRO A 307 5.39 3.41 2.39
CA PRO A 307 4.96 4.80 2.39
C PRO A 307 3.86 5.03 3.43
N ASN A 308 4.08 6.04 4.27
CA ASN A 308 3.18 6.46 5.35
C ASN A 308 2.88 5.35 6.38
N GLY A 309 3.80 4.39 6.53
CA GLY A 309 3.63 3.21 7.39
C GLY A 309 3.01 2.01 6.66
N GLY A 310 2.56 2.17 5.42
CA GLY A 310 2.21 1.11 4.49
C GLY A 310 0.79 0.56 4.58
N GLN A 311 -0.13 1.24 5.27
CA GLN A 311 -1.54 0.82 5.39
C GLN A 311 -2.52 1.90 4.90
N ASP A 312 -2.40 3.13 5.42
CA ASP A 312 -3.31 4.22 5.07
C ASP A 312 -2.54 5.33 4.37
N GLN A 313 -3.01 5.73 3.18
CA GLN A 313 -2.32 6.73 2.38
C GLN A 313 -2.97 8.12 2.56
N PRO A 314 -2.15 9.19 2.72
CA PRO A 314 -2.66 10.55 2.81
C PRO A 314 -3.56 10.92 1.62
N GLY A 315 -4.72 11.51 1.92
CA GLY A 315 -5.74 11.88 0.93
C GLY A 315 -6.74 10.77 0.60
N CYS A 316 -6.53 9.55 1.08
CA CYS A 316 -7.49 8.47 0.98
C CYS A 316 -8.44 8.44 2.19
N LYS A 317 -9.67 7.95 1.98
CA LYS A 317 -10.72 7.82 3.00
C LYS A 317 -11.14 6.37 3.16
N ASP A 318 -10.19 5.45 2.97
CA ASP A 318 -10.47 4.03 3.10
C ASP A 318 -10.96 3.79 4.54
N SER A 319 -12.01 2.99 4.66
CA SER A 319 -12.53 2.61 5.97
C SER A 319 -12.31 1.12 6.15
N TYR A 320 -11.96 0.70 7.38
CA TYR A 320 -11.92 -0.71 7.78
C TYR A 320 -13.21 -1.47 7.37
N VAL A 321 -14.35 -0.79 7.42
CA VAL A 321 -15.64 -1.33 6.97
C VAL A 321 -15.65 -1.57 5.46
N GLY A 322 -14.94 -0.76 4.67
CA GLY A 322 -14.88 -0.86 3.21
C GLY A 322 -14.12 -2.08 2.71
N ALA A 323 -12.99 -2.41 3.32
CA ALA A 323 -12.28 -3.67 3.09
C ALA A 323 -13.17 -4.83 3.51
N LEU A 324 -13.56 -4.96 4.79
CA LEU A 324 -14.47 -6.02 5.24
C LEU A 324 -15.72 -6.19 4.33
N THR A 325 -16.36 -5.09 3.92
CA THR A 325 -17.49 -5.12 2.96
C THR A 325 -17.09 -5.71 1.62
N PHE A 326 -15.94 -5.35 1.04
CA PHE A 326 -15.45 -5.98 -0.17
C PHE A 326 -15.19 -7.47 0.03
N GLN A 327 -14.49 -7.87 1.09
CA GLN A 327 -14.20 -9.29 1.31
C GLN A 327 -15.49 -10.11 1.50
N LEU A 328 -16.51 -9.54 2.17
CA LEU A 328 -17.81 -10.18 2.41
C LEU A 328 -18.75 -10.18 1.18
N THR A 329 -18.80 -9.08 0.43
CA THR A 329 -19.82 -8.85 -0.62
C THR A 329 -19.26 -8.89 -2.04
N GLN A 330 -17.93 -8.86 -2.17
CA GLN A 330 -17.21 -8.73 -3.45
C GLN A 330 -17.62 -7.48 -4.26
N ASN A 331 -18.26 -6.49 -3.63
CA ASN A 331 -18.58 -5.20 -4.23
C ASN A 331 -17.43 -4.21 -4.02
N MET A 332 -16.97 -3.60 -5.11
CA MET A 332 -15.92 -2.57 -5.08
C MET A 332 -16.53 -1.20 -5.31
N ASN A 333 -16.25 -0.27 -4.41
CA ASN A 333 -16.44 1.16 -4.63
C ASN A 333 -15.06 1.82 -4.76
N SER A 334 -14.94 2.80 -5.65
CA SER A 334 -13.66 3.47 -5.95
C SER A 334 -13.05 4.16 -4.72
N THR A 335 -13.87 4.57 -3.76
CA THR A 335 -13.45 5.16 -2.50
C THR A 335 -12.76 4.20 -1.54
N HIS A 336 -12.89 2.88 -1.72
CA HIS A 336 -12.27 1.88 -0.86
C HIS A 336 -10.92 1.37 -1.39
N LEU A 337 -10.58 1.68 -2.65
CA LEU A 337 -9.36 1.22 -3.32
C LEU A 337 -8.27 2.30 -3.35
N CYS A 338 -8.45 3.42 -2.66
CA CYS A 338 -7.59 4.58 -2.85
C CYS A 338 -6.16 4.28 -2.37
N SER A 339 -6.00 3.76 -1.15
CA SER A 339 -4.69 3.37 -0.63
C SER A 339 -4.09 2.24 -1.45
N HIS A 340 -4.90 1.25 -1.87
CA HIS A 340 -4.42 0.15 -2.72
C HIS A 340 -3.86 0.65 -4.05
N ALA A 341 -4.60 1.52 -4.75
CA ALA A 341 -4.18 2.09 -6.02
C ALA A 341 -3.01 3.09 -5.88
N ARG A 342 -2.72 3.59 -4.67
CA ARG A 342 -1.63 4.56 -4.45
C ARG A 342 -0.26 4.00 -4.81
N ALA A 343 -0.01 2.69 -4.69
CA ALA A 343 1.26 2.10 -5.11
C ALA A 343 1.56 2.36 -6.60
N VAL A 344 0.54 2.32 -7.46
CA VAL A 344 0.66 2.65 -8.89
C VAL A 344 1.03 4.10 -9.10
N ASP A 345 0.35 5.01 -8.40
CA ASP A 345 0.60 6.44 -8.48
C ASP A 345 2.04 6.79 -8.06
N LEU A 346 2.50 6.23 -6.95
CA LEU A 346 3.85 6.45 -6.43
C LEU A 346 4.92 5.87 -7.35
N PHE A 347 4.70 4.69 -7.92
CA PHE A 347 5.61 4.10 -8.89
C PHE A 347 5.73 4.94 -10.17
N ILE A 348 4.60 5.37 -10.74
CA ILE A 348 4.60 6.24 -11.93
C ILE A 348 5.35 7.55 -11.64
N GLU A 349 5.11 8.16 -10.49
CA GLU A 349 5.77 9.42 -10.15
C GLU A 349 7.28 9.23 -9.93
N SER A 350 7.71 8.06 -9.44
CA SER A 350 9.14 7.74 -9.30
C SER A 350 9.90 7.68 -10.63
N LEU A 351 9.20 7.51 -11.76
CA LEU A 351 9.80 7.56 -13.10
C LEU A 351 10.24 8.98 -13.49
N ASP A 352 9.73 10.02 -12.83
CA ASP A 352 10.23 11.37 -13.02
C ASP A 352 11.57 11.54 -12.29
N PRO A 353 12.67 11.91 -12.98
CA PRO A 353 13.97 12.07 -12.35
C PRO A 353 13.99 13.15 -11.26
N SER A 354 13.11 14.16 -11.34
CA SER A 354 12.97 15.24 -10.34
C SER A 354 12.27 14.78 -9.06
N CYS A 355 11.59 13.64 -9.11
CA CYS A 355 10.86 13.08 -7.99
C CYS A 355 11.75 12.10 -7.21
N GLN A 356 11.85 12.32 -5.90
CA GLN A 356 12.66 11.50 -5.01
C GLN A 356 11.82 10.97 -3.85
N PHE A 357 11.84 9.66 -3.67
CA PHE A 357 11.17 8.96 -2.59
C PHE A 357 12.20 8.29 -1.67
N LEU A 358 13.02 9.11 -1.01
CA LEU A 358 14.02 8.64 -0.05
C LEU A 358 13.34 7.86 1.09
N ALA A 359 13.80 6.64 1.34
CA ALA A 359 13.23 5.75 2.34
C ALA A 359 14.27 5.35 3.39
N PHE A 360 13.84 5.37 4.65
CA PHE A 360 14.66 5.19 5.84
C PHE A 360 14.47 3.79 6.44
N PRO A 361 15.54 3.12 6.88
CA PRO A 361 15.41 1.90 7.66
C PRO A 361 14.83 2.23 9.05
N CYS A 362 14.01 1.32 9.57
CA CYS A 362 13.42 1.42 10.91
C CYS A 362 13.35 0.01 11.55
N PRO A 363 13.78 -0.22 12.81
CA PRO A 363 13.71 -1.52 13.53
C PRO A 363 12.34 -1.85 14.24
N GLY A 364 11.92 -3.15 14.35
CA GLY A 364 10.60 -3.72 14.84
C GLY A 364 9.27 -3.84 13.97
N LEU A 365 8.85 -5.03 13.44
CA LEU A 365 7.66 -5.30 12.53
C LEU A 365 6.32 -4.58 12.74
N ARG A 366 5.74 -4.67 13.94
CA ARG A 366 4.48 -3.98 14.26
C ARG A 366 4.68 -2.55 14.77
N GLN A 367 5.90 -2.24 15.16
CA GLN A 367 6.31 -0.94 15.70
C GLN A 367 6.76 -0.01 14.56
N TYR A 368 7.22 -0.55 13.43
CA TYR A 368 7.94 0.17 12.38
C TYR A 368 7.15 1.33 11.78
N GLY A 369 5.91 1.08 11.33
CA GLY A 369 5.10 2.12 10.70
C GLY A 369 4.82 3.26 11.67
N ARG A 370 4.58 2.94 12.94
CA ARG A 370 4.36 3.94 14.00
C ARG A 370 5.65 4.65 14.39
N ASP A 371 6.74 3.93 14.60
CA ASP A 371 8.03 4.53 14.96
C ASP A 371 8.51 5.47 13.85
N PHE A 372 8.31 5.08 12.59
CA PHE A 372 8.55 5.96 11.47
C PHE A 372 7.62 7.18 11.46
N THR A 373 6.30 7.02 11.54
CA THR A 373 5.38 8.17 11.47
C THR A 373 5.55 9.14 12.64
N HIS A 374 6.02 8.65 13.80
CA HIS A 374 6.45 9.47 14.94
C HIS A 374 7.83 10.11 14.77
N GLY A 375 8.56 9.86 13.68
CA GLY A 375 9.87 10.46 13.43
C GLY A 375 11.04 9.81 14.15
N ASN A 376 10.88 8.62 14.72
CA ASN A 376 11.97 7.90 15.40
C ASN A 376 13.03 7.39 14.40
N CYS A 377 12.66 7.24 13.13
CA CYS A 377 13.47 6.68 12.06
C CYS A 377 13.65 7.69 10.90
N PHE A 378 14.36 8.79 11.17
CA PHE A 378 14.55 9.91 10.22
C PHE A 378 16.01 10.15 9.83
N THR A 379 16.84 9.11 9.85
CA THR A 379 18.27 9.21 9.48
C THR A 379 18.70 8.04 8.62
N CYS A 380 19.62 8.28 7.68
CA CYS A 380 20.21 7.24 6.84
C CYS A 380 21.43 6.55 7.48
N GLY A 381 21.58 6.62 8.81
CA GLY A 381 22.79 6.13 9.48
C GLY A 381 24.07 6.75 8.91
N ASP A 382 24.96 5.90 8.40
CA ASP A 382 26.22 6.22 7.71
C ASP A 382 26.04 6.72 6.25
N GLY A 383 24.80 6.84 5.77
CA GLY A 383 24.46 7.28 4.42
C GLY A 383 24.17 6.12 3.45
N SER A 384 24.53 4.87 3.78
CA SER A 384 24.36 3.71 2.89
C SER A 384 23.07 2.92 3.13
N SER A 385 22.38 3.15 4.26
CA SER A 385 21.25 2.33 4.67
C SER A 385 19.89 2.77 4.13
N CYS A 386 19.80 3.97 3.54
CA CYS A 386 18.58 4.47 2.90
C CYS A 386 18.38 3.88 1.51
N GLY A 387 17.12 3.66 1.15
CA GLY A 387 16.70 3.29 -0.19
C GLY A 387 16.03 4.44 -0.92
N GLU A 388 15.69 4.22 -2.18
CA GLU A 388 14.89 5.15 -2.98
C GLU A 388 13.74 4.35 -3.61
N MET A 389 12.52 4.62 -3.18
CA MET A 389 11.37 3.85 -3.62
C MET A 389 11.07 4.06 -5.10
N GLY A 390 10.67 2.99 -5.79
CA GLY A 390 10.24 3.03 -7.19
C GLY A 390 11.38 2.72 -8.16
N ILE A 391 11.41 3.36 -9.33
CA ILE A 391 12.29 2.92 -10.43
C ILE A 391 13.79 2.91 -10.05
N LYS A 392 14.23 3.82 -9.18
CA LYS A 392 15.62 3.96 -8.73
C LYS A 392 16.01 3.02 -7.58
N ALA A 393 15.10 2.16 -7.10
CA ALA A 393 15.37 1.22 -6.00
C ALA A 393 16.65 0.37 -6.17
N PRO A 394 16.98 -0.18 -7.37
CA PRO A 394 18.21 -0.95 -7.56
C PRO A 394 19.50 -0.13 -7.39
N GLN A 395 19.42 1.19 -7.55
CA GLN A 395 20.59 2.10 -7.52
C GLN A 395 21.06 2.40 -6.09
N ARG A 396 20.26 2.05 -5.07
CA ARG A 396 20.59 2.24 -3.66
C ARG A 396 20.91 0.92 -2.99
N SER A 397 21.67 0.98 -1.90
CA SER A 397 22.05 -0.18 -1.07
C SER A 397 21.04 -0.52 0.03
N GLY A 398 20.06 0.34 0.34
CA GLY A 398 19.03 0.05 1.34
C GLY A 398 18.23 -1.21 1.01
N ARG A 399 18.10 -2.14 1.97
CA ARG A 399 17.41 -3.44 1.83
C ARG A 399 16.51 -3.70 3.03
N GLY A 400 15.62 -4.68 2.89
CA GLY A 400 14.60 -4.99 3.90
C GLY A 400 13.50 -3.92 3.96
N ALA A 401 12.89 -3.77 5.14
CA ALA A 401 11.78 -2.83 5.34
C ALA A 401 12.28 -1.39 5.45
N LEU A 402 11.83 -0.53 4.52
CA LEU A 402 12.15 0.88 4.46
C LEU A 402 10.87 1.73 4.49
N TYR A 403 10.93 2.88 5.13
CA TYR A 403 9.78 3.74 5.40
C TYR A 403 10.02 5.14 4.86
N LEU A 404 8.96 5.76 4.38
CA LEU A 404 8.98 7.13 3.85
C LEU A 404 7.61 7.75 4.03
N ALA A 405 7.54 9.08 4.03
CA ALA A 405 6.29 9.82 3.97
C ALA A 405 6.04 10.31 2.54
N THR A 406 4.77 10.53 2.20
CA THR A 406 4.35 11.15 0.93
C THR A 406 3.34 12.27 1.18
N ARG A 407 3.13 13.14 0.20
CA ARG A 407 2.05 14.14 0.22
C ARG A 407 0.69 13.46 0.00
N ALA A 408 -0.38 14.18 0.32
CA ALA A 408 -1.75 13.72 0.08
C ALA A 408 -2.21 13.89 -1.38
N THR A 409 -1.56 14.79 -2.12
CA THR A 409 -1.86 15.13 -3.51
C THR A 409 -0.59 15.20 -4.33
N LYS A 410 -0.73 15.12 -5.66
CA LYS A 410 0.40 15.21 -6.59
C LYS A 410 1.10 16.58 -6.55
N PRO A 411 2.42 16.65 -6.79
CA PRO A 411 3.36 15.52 -6.73
C PRO A 411 3.38 14.92 -5.31
N PHE A 412 3.28 13.59 -5.19
CA PHE A 412 3.34 12.88 -3.93
C PHE A 412 4.73 12.91 -3.28
N CYS A 413 5.79 13.01 -4.07
CA CYS A 413 7.14 13.23 -3.54
C CYS A 413 7.36 14.66 -3.05
N GLY A 414 8.47 14.84 -2.36
CA GLY A 414 8.88 16.12 -1.83
C GLY A 414 9.91 15.96 -0.73
N GLN A 415 10.17 17.04 -0.02
CA GLN A 415 11.11 17.05 1.09
C GLN A 415 10.40 16.55 2.35
N GLN A 416 10.85 15.42 2.90
CA GLN A 416 10.32 14.96 4.19
C GLN A 416 10.85 15.86 5.31
N ILE A 417 10.00 16.14 6.28
CA ILE A 417 10.29 17.00 7.43
C ILE A 417 9.83 16.27 8.68
N ARG A 418 10.67 16.24 9.71
CA ARG A 418 10.32 15.79 11.05
C ARG A 418 10.07 16.99 11.93
N THR A 419 9.02 16.95 12.74
CA THR A 419 8.80 17.91 13.82
C THR A 419 8.68 17.20 15.16
N SER A 420 9.14 17.84 16.22
CA SER A 420 8.86 17.46 17.61
C SER A 420 8.43 18.67 18.43
N VAL A 421 7.53 18.45 19.38
CA VAL A 421 6.97 19.43 20.30
C VAL A 421 7.09 18.87 21.71
N GLU A 422 7.80 19.58 22.57
CA GLU A 422 7.95 19.23 23.98
C GLU A 422 6.85 19.90 24.79
N ILE A 423 5.99 19.08 25.39
CA ILE A 423 4.91 19.52 26.25
C ILE A 423 5.50 19.88 27.60
N SER A 424 5.18 21.09 28.07
CA SER A 424 5.65 21.59 29.36
C SER A 424 5.24 20.65 30.49
N PRO A 425 6.12 20.36 31.47
CA PRO A 425 5.77 19.64 32.70
C PRO A 425 4.58 20.23 33.46
N SER A 426 4.32 21.54 33.27
CA SER A 426 3.19 22.25 33.89
C SER A 426 1.85 22.00 33.17
N SER A 427 1.87 21.36 32.00
CA SER A 427 0.66 21.01 31.26
C SER A 427 -0.09 19.88 31.97
N LYS A 428 -1.38 20.13 32.26
CA LYS A 428 -2.27 19.09 32.80
C LYS A 428 -2.50 17.98 31.77
N LEU A 429 -2.72 16.77 32.27
CA LEU A 429 -3.16 15.65 31.45
C LEU A 429 -4.44 16.05 30.69
N THR A 430 -4.44 15.90 29.37
CA THR A 430 -5.59 16.17 28.51
C THR A 430 -5.72 15.12 27.42
N ARG A 431 -6.86 15.15 26.73
CA ARG A 431 -7.16 14.23 25.63
C ARG A 431 -7.51 15.01 24.38
N GLY A 432 -6.81 14.75 23.29
CA GLY A 432 -7.03 15.40 22.01
C GLY A 432 -5.92 15.13 21.00
N THR A 433 -6.01 15.80 19.87
CA THR A 433 -4.98 15.78 18.82
C THR A 433 -4.39 17.18 18.68
N MET A 434 -3.06 17.26 18.63
CA MET A 434 -2.36 18.50 18.34
C MET A 434 -1.96 18.52 16.86
N TYR A 435 -2.25 19.63 16.19
CA TYR A 435 -1.86 19.88 14.81
C TYR A 435 -0.85 21.02 14.77
N LEU A 436 0.17 20.87 13.93
CA LEU A 436 1.14 21.91 13.63
C LEU A 436 1.12 22.17 12.12
N GLN A 437 1.04 23.43 11.73
CA GLN A 437 1.06 23.88 10.34
C GLN A 437 2.30 24.72 10.09
N LEU A 438 3.19 24.24 9.23
CA LEU A 438 4.36 25.01 8.77
C LEU A 438 4.01 25.76 7.50
N HIS A 439 4.17 27.08 7.53
CA HIS A 439 3.98 27.95 6.37
C HIS A 439 5.32 28.16 5.66
N HIS A 440 5.39 27.79 4.37
CA HIS A 440 6.60 27.91 3.55
C HIS A 440 6.25 28.04 2.06
N SER A 441 6.97 28.90 1.32
CA SER A 441 6.82 29.06 -0.14
C SER A 441 5.36 29.10 -0.65
N SER A 442 4.49 29.88 0.01
CA SER A 442 3.04 29.99 -0.27
C SER A 442 2.21 28.71 -0.10
N THR A 443 2.79 27.68 0.53
CA THR A 443 2.13 26.41 0.85
C THR A 443 2.17 26.15 2.35
N VAL A 444 1.39 25.15 2.78
CA VAL A 444 1.29 24.76 4.18
C VAL A 444 1.50 23.25 4.29
N THR A 445 2.45 22.83 5.12
CA THR A 445 2.60 21.43 5.51
C THR A 445 1.97 21.23 6.88
N THR A 446 0.99 20.32 6.96
CA THR A 446 0.27 20.02 8.21
C THR A 446 0.80 18.72 8.80
N PHE A 447 1.03 18.74 10.11
CA PHE A 447 1.47 17.61 10.92
C PHE A 447 0.37 17.27 11.93
N GLU A 448 0.03 16.00 12.03
CA GLU A 448 -0.76 15.46 13.14
C GLU A 448 0.22 14.87 14.16
N LEU A 449 0.35 15.53 15.31
CA LEU A 449 1.35 15.18 16.33
C LEU A 449 0.82 14.10 17.26
N SER A 450 1.65 13.10 17.51
CA SER A 450 1.35 12.02 18.46
C SER A 450 2.60 11.59 19.22
N SER A 451 2.39 10.85 20.31
CA SER A 451 3.48 10.39 21.17
C SER A 451 3.90 8.96 20.85
N SER A 452 5.21 8.73 20.90
CA SER A 452 5.83 7.42 20.68
C SER A 452 5.85 6.50 21.91
N ARG A 453 5.49 6.97 23.13
CA ARG A 453 5.59 6.13 24.35
C ARG A 453 4.79 4.83 24.23
N LEU A 454 5.50 3.70 24.23
CA LEU A 454 4.94 2.36 24.33
C LEU A 454 4.35 2.14 25.72
N GLY A 455 3.05 1.91 25.76
CA GLY A 455 2.35 1.44 26.96
C GLY A 455 0.98 2.07 27.06
N SER A 456 -0.04 1.32 26.61
CA SER A 456 -1.48 1.39 26.94
C SER A 456 -2.23 2.74 27.07
N GLN A 457 -1.57 3.89 26.98
CA GLN A 457 -2.19 5.21 26.95
C GLN A 457 -2.73 5.44 25.54
N ALA A 458 -3.98 5.86 25.45
CA ALA A 458 -4.62 6.12 24.17
C ALA A 458 -3.80 7.15 23.38
N LEU A 459 -3.65 6.97 22.06
CA LEU A 459 -2.88 7.85 21.15
C LEU A 459 -3.25 9.34 21.24
N ASP A 460 -4.41 9.65 21.82
CA ASP A 460 -4.93 10.99 22.03
C ASP A 460 -4.66 11.54 23.43
N MET A 461 -3.90 10.86 24.30
CA MET A 461 -3.52 11.39 25.62
C MET A 461 -2.26 12.25 25.53
N ILE A 462 -2.35 13.47 26.07
CA ILE A 462 -1.25 14.44 26.14
C ILE A 462 -1.00 14.79 27.61
N SER A 463 0.23 14.63 28.07
CA SER A 463 0.68 14.86 29.44
C SER A 463 1.90 15.78 29.49
N GLY A 464 2.09 16.48 30.61
CA GLY A 464 3.28 17.30 30.81
C GLY A 464 4.57 16.48 30.80
N GLY A 465 5.62 17.02 30.17
CA GLY A 465 6.92 16.35 30.00
C GLY A 465 6.93 15.29 28.89
N GLN A 466 5.90 15.25 28.05
CA GLN A 466 5.83 14.37 26.88
C GLN A 466 6.38 15.06 25.63
N GLU A 467 7.04 14.30 24.75
CA GLU A 467 7.35 14.74 23.39
C GLU A 467 6.27 14.21 22.45
N LEU A 468 5.71 15.10 21.62
CA LEU A 468 4.86 14.74 20.49
C LEU A 468 5.64 14.98 19.20
N SER A 469 5.56 14.07 18.24
CA SER A 469 6.35 14.15 17.02
C SER A 469 5.60 13.59 15.82
N ALA A 470 6.00 14.03 14.64
CA ALA A 470 5.43 13.58 13.38
C ALA A 470 6.39 13.79 12.21
N ILE A 471 6.18 13.04 11.14
CA ILE A 471 6.76 13.31 9.81
C ILE A 471 5.66 13.79 8.85
N ALA A 472 5.98 14.76 8.01
CA ALA A 472 5.17 15.13 6.86
C ALA A 472 6.07 15.50 5.67
N VAL A 473 5.46 15.72 4.50
CA VAL A 473 6.19 16.06 3.28
C VAL A 473 5.84 17.48 2.82
N ALA A 474 6.87 18.29 2.67
CA ALA A 474 6.81 19.61 2.05
C ALA A 474 7.13 19.52 0.56
N ASN A 475 6.89 20.60 -0.19
CA ASN A 475 7.36 20.68 -1.57
C ASN A 475 8.88 20.49 -1.61
N ALA A 476 9.40 19.91 -2.69
CA ALA A 476 10.84 19.71 -2.83
C ALA A 476 11.59 21.04 -2.70
N HIS A 477 12.64 21.06 -1.87
CA HIS A 477 13.51 22.21 -1.63
C HIS A 477 12.79 23.51 -1.22
N SER A 478 11.63 23.42 -0.56
CA SER A 478 10.91 24.59 -0.05
C SER A 478 11.36 25.01 1.35
N ILE A 479 11.94 24.10 2.14
CA ILE A 479 12.43 24.37 3.51
C ILE A 479 13.93 24.09 3.58
N THR A 480 14.72 25.15 3.41
CA THR A 480 16.20 25.12 3.51
C THR A 480 16.69 26.31 4.31
N SER A 481 17.89 26.22 4.90
CA SER A 481 18.49 27.35 5.64
C SER A 481 18.56 28.64 4.80
N GLU A 482 18.83 28.50 3.49
CA GLU A 482 18.98 29.62 2.57
C GLU A 482 17.64 30.29 2.21
N LYS A 483 16.61 29.49 1.91
CA LYS A 483 15.31 30.00 1.46
C LYS A 483 14.38 30.36 2.61
N THR A 484 14.51 29.66 3.74
CA THR A 484 13.64 29.79 4.90
C THR A 484 14.47 29.88 6.19
N PRO A 485 15.22 30.98 6.40
CA PRO A 485 15.97 31.17 7.64
C PRO A 485 15.06 31.29 8.88
N ILE A 486 13.82 31.73 8.67
CA ILE A 486 12.76 31.82 9.67
C ILE A 486 11.56 31.00 9.17
N LEU A 487 10.99 30.17 10.05
CA LEU A 487 9.75 29.45 9.83
C LEU A 487 8.64 29.96 10.75
N TYR A 488 7.40 29.86 10.28
CA TYR A 488 6.23 30.15 11.10
C TYR A 488 5.41 28.87 11.30
N ALA A 489 5.20 28.50 12.55
CA ALA A 489 4.41 27.35 12.95
C ALA A 489 3.08 27.81 13.57
N ALA A 490 1.96 27.39 12.97
CA ALA A 490 0.63 27.58 13.52
C ALA A 490 0.19 26.31 14.26
N LEU A 491 -0.03 26.39 15.57
CA LEU A 491 -0.46 25.27 16.40
C LEU A 491 -1.94 25.33 16.74
N VAL A 492 -2.60 24.17 16.67
CA VAL A 492 -4.01 23.97 16.99
C VAL A 492 -4.18 22.72 17.83
N PHE A 493 -4.82 22.85 19.00
CA PHE A 493 -5.22 21.70 19.83
C PHE A 493 -6.72 21.42 19.67
N ARG A 494 -7.06 20.18 19.29
CA ARG A 494 -8.44 19.68 19.18
C ARG A 494 -8.71 18.61 20.24
N PRO A 495 -9.41 18.94 21.35
CA PRO A 495 -9.73 17.99 22.40
C PRO A 495 -10.71 16.91 21.90
N LYS A 496 -10.60 15.72 22.49
CA LYS A 496 -11.53 14.60 22.30
C LYS A 496 -12.26 14.31 23.61
N THR A 497 -13.56 14.09 23.56
CA THR A 497 -14.37 13.76 24.74
C THR A 497 -14.15 12.30 25.15
N GLY A 498 -13.93 12.06 26.45
CA GLY A 498 -13.85 10.72 27.04
C GLY A 498 -15.22 10.02 27.14
N PRO A 499 -15.26 8.69 27.40
CA PRO A 499 -16.52 7.96 27.61
C PRO A 499 -17.37 8.47 28.79
N ALA A 500 -16.80 9.31 29.67
CA ALA A 500 -17.49 9.98 30.77
C ALA A 500 -17.66 11.51 30.56
N GLY A 501 -17.43 12.03 29.35
CA GLY A 501 -17.63 13.47 29.06
C GLY A 501 -16.61 14.43 29.69
N VAL A 502 -15.64 13.97 30.48
CA VAL A 502 -14.68 14.84 31.16
C VAL A 502 -13.52 15.23 30.24
N ILE A 503 -13.50 16.50 29.82
CA ILE A 503 -12.32 17.19 29.28
C ILE A 503 -11.54 17.74 30.48
N THR A 504 -10.33 17.23 30.74
CA THR A 504 -9.53 17.62 31.92
C THR A 504 -8.81 18.97 31.77
N SER A 505 -8.52 19.41 30.54
CA SER A 505 -7.98 20.74 30.24
C SER A 505 -8.28 21.17 28.81
N GLN A 506 -8.69 22.43 28.63
CA GLN A 506 -8.88 23.07 27.32
C GLN A 506 -7.63 23.80 26.80
N GLN A 507 -6.47 23.55 27.41
CA GLN A 507 -5.21 24.13 26.98
C GLN A 507 -4.07 23.13 27.17
N VAL A 508 -3.05 23.26 26.32
CA VAL A 508 -1.79 22.53 26.40
C VAL A 508 -0.66 23.54 26.43
N MET A 509 0.30 23.37 27.33
CA MET A 509 1.50 24.21 27.39
C MET A 509 2.68 23.49 26.75
N LEU A 510 3.52 24.21 26.01
CA LEU A 510 4.72 23.66 25.38
C LEU A 510 5.95 24.51 25.71
N ASP A 511 7.10 23.86 25.73
CA ASP A 511 8.38 24.52 26.02
C ASP A 511 9.21 24.72 24.75
N ARG A 512 9.20 23.73 23.86
CA ARG A 512 10.07 23.69 22.69
C ARG A 512 9.38 23.11 21.46
N ILE A 513 9.73 23.64 20.29
CA ILE A 513 9.43 23.03 18.99
C ILE A 513 10.73 22.87 18.24
N THR A 514 10.95 21.70 17.65
CA THR A 514 12.07 21.45 16.74
C THR A 514 11.54 20.96 15.40
N VAL A 515 11.93 21.62 14.31
CA VAL A 515 11.69 21.19 12.93
C VAL A 515 13.03 20.75 12.34
N THR A 516 13.09 19.59 11.72
CA THR A 516 14.30 19.03 11.08
C THR A 516 13.98 18.59 9.65
N ASN A 517 14.74 19.04 8.67
CA ASN A 517 14.61 18.55 7.28
C ASN A 517 15.53 17.35 7.01
N GLN A 518 15.40 16.73 5.82
CA GLN A 518 16.21 15.60 5.37
C GLN A 518 17.73 15.87 5.39
N ASP A 519 18.13 17.13 5.18
CA ASP A 519 19.53 17.57 5.20
C ASP A 519 20.07 17.86 6.61
N LYS A 520 19.30 17.47 7.65
CA LYS A 520 19.61 17.67 9.07
C LYS A 520 19.67 19.14 9.51
N GLN A 521 19.18 20.08 8.69
CA GLN A 521 19.00 21.47 9.08
C GLN A 521 17.84 21.57 10.07
N ARG A 522 17.96 22.48 11.05
CA ARG A 522 17.02 22.57 12.18
C ARG A 522 16.53 23.99 12.43
N TRP A 523 15.28 24.07 12.87
CA TRP A 523 14.64 25.30 13.34
C TRP A 523 14.00 25.07 14.70
N TYR A 524 14.06 26.08 15.55
CA TYR A 524 13.72 26.00 16.97
C TYR A 524 12.79 27.13 17.38
N PHE A 525 11.87 26.79 18.28
CA PHE A 525 11.20 27.76 19.14
C PHE A 525 11.45 27.35 20.60
N CYS A 526 11.80 28.29 21.46
CA CYS A 526 11.95 28.09 22.90
C CYS A 526 11.18 29.21 23.62
N GLY A 527 10.11 28.85 24.33
CA GLY A 527 9.21 29.84 24.94
C GLY A 527 8.90 29.63 26.41
N GLY A 528 9.04 28.40 26.93
CA GLY A 528 8.69 28.01 28.30
C GLY A 528 7.19 28.20 28.63
N ASN A 529 6.47 27.14 28.98
CA ASN A 529 5.05 27.20 29.35
C ASN A 529 4.14 27.94 28.35
N THR A 530 4.50 27.93 27.06
CA THR A 530 3.75 28.65 26.02
C THR A 530 2.40 27.99 25.81
N THR A 531 1.31 28.73 26.01
CA THR A 531 -0.05 28.17 26.07
C THR A 531 -0.71 28.08 24.69
N VAL A 532 -1.05 26.86 24.27
CA VAL A 532 -1.92 26.58 23.12
C VAL A 532 -3.35 26.38 23.63
N LYS A 533 -4.24 27.31 23.30
CA LYS A 533 -5.66 27.24 23.67
C LYS A 533 -6.44 26.34 22.70
N TYR A 534 -7.48 25.71 23.21
CA TYR A 534 -8.48 24.96 22.45
C TYR A 534 -9.14 25.78 21.34
N SER A 535 -9.45 25.15 20.20
CA SER A 535 -10.33 25.71 19.17
C SER A 535 -11.55 24.80 18.91
N ASN A 536 -12.77 25.27 19.23
CA ASN A 536 -14.03 24.55 18.97
C ASN A 536 -14.74 24.96 17.66
N THR A 537 -14.37 26.10 17.09
CA THR A 537 -14.97 26.71 15.90
C THR A 537 -13.93 27.58 15.20
N GLN A 538 -14.19 27.98 13.95
CA GLN A 538 -13.38 28.92 13.15
C GLN A 538 -13.03 30.27 13.82
N LYS A 539 -13.41 30.51 15.09
CA LYS A 539 -13.20 31.77 15.84
C LYS A 539 -11.91 31.84 16.65
N ASN A 540 -11.29 30.72 17.04
CA ASN A 540 -10.00 30.76 17.75
C ASN A 540 -8.84 30.69 16.77
N LYS A 541 -8.07 31.79 16.70
CA LYS A 541 -6.87 31.89 15.87
C LYS A 541 -5.81 30.87 16.35
N PRO A 542 -5.10 30.19 15.43
CA PRO A 542 -3.99 29.33 15.80
C PRO A 542 -2.92 30.13 16.56
N LEU A 543 -2.19 29.46 17.46
CA LEU A 543 -1.00 30.06 18.04
C LEU A 543 0.10 30.07 16.98
N ILE A 544 0.53 31.25 16.55
CA ILE A 544 1.59 31.41 15.55
C ILE A 544 2.90 31.67 16.28
N LEU A 545 3.89 30.81 16.06
CA LEU A 545 5.22 30.91 16.64
C LEU A 545 6.26 31.06 15.54
N LYS A 546 7.25 31.91 15.81
CA LYS A 546 8.43 32.09 14.96
C LYS A 546 9.50 31.09 15.37
N LEU A 547 10.03 30.35 14.41
CA LEU A 547 11.15 29.42 14.60
C LEU A 547 12.37 29.94 13.83
N ASP A 548 13.54 29.92 14.44
CA ASP A 548 14.81 30.30 13.84
C ASP A 548 15.85 29.19 13.96
N GLN A 549 17.07 29.39 13.44
CA GLN A 549 18.11 28.38 13.46
C GLN A 549 19.04 28.46 14.68
N ILE A 550 18.70 29.31 15.65
CA ILE A 550 19.46 29.45 16.89
C ILE A 550 19.00 28.32 17.82
N ARG A 551 19.96 27.52 18.27
CA ARG A 551 19.67 26.37 19.11
C ARG A 551 19.14 26.83 20.47
N CYS A 552 18.05 26.22 20.94
CA CYS A 552 17.81 26.06 22.37
C CYS A 552 18.93 25.15 22.94
#